data_AF-A0AAU5X7Q9-F1
#
_entry.id   AF-A0AAU5X7Q9-F1
#
_cell.length_a   1.000
_cell.length_b   1.000
_cell.length_c   1.000
_cell.angle_alpha   90.00
_cell.angle_beta   90.00
_cell.angle_gamma   90.00
#
_symmetry.space_group_name_H-M   'P 1'
#
loop_
_entity.id
_entity.type
_entity.pdbx_description
1 polymer ?
#
loop_
_entity_poly.entity_id
_entity_poly.type
_entity_poly.pdbx_seq_one_letter_code
_entity_poly.pdbx_strand_id
1 'polypeptide(L)'
;MSFGTYARKVRNGSLPYGRRVSAFSSCVEMYRPAGYEATWRVLEGLAGPIRRDEACLLRALEVLESSRGRWMEHLRAYAAVRREEKRHGRRSPRPGDPNPNRGPEHWYGVARQAAVRALEAWRRDRLPPLLTPPDRLTEQLGSCVAASLESGGPLTPGHRRALAGCLTELLRRRSDPGPWGNDRAAHHRVQDLLVVARLVEIAADAD
;
A
#
# COMPACT_ATOMS: atom_id res chain seq x y z
N MET A 1 -22.21 -6.08 3.84
CA MET A 1 -21.83 -7.33 3.13
C MET A 1 -20.35 -7.60 3.37
N SER A 2 -19.92 -8.87 3.46
CA SER A 2 -18.52 -9.26 3.71
C SER A 2 -17.73 -9.53 2.42
N PHE A 3 -16.40 -9.53 2.52
CA PHE A 3 -15.50 -9.84 1.41
C PHE A 3 -15.86 -11.17 0.72
N GLY A 4 -16.04 -12.25 1.49
CA GLY A 4 -16.36 -13.58 0.94
C GLY A 4 -17.69 -13.63 0.19
N THR A 5 -18.65 -12.78 0.55
CA THR A 5 -19.92 -12.67 -0.20
C THR A 5 -19.72 -12.03 -1.56
N TYR A 6 -18.88 -11.00 -1.66
CA TYR A 6 -18.54 -10.41 -2.95
C TYR A 6 -17.66 -11.33 -3.78
N ALA A 7 -16.67 -11.99 -3.19
CA ALA A 7 -15.82 -12.96 -3.89
C ALA A 7 -16.63 -14.11 -4.53
N ARG A 8 -17.66 -14.61 -3.86
CA ARG A 8 -18.61 -15.58 -4.45
C ARG A 8 -19.38 -15.01 -5.65
N LYS A 9 -19.78 -13.74 -5.61
CA LYS A 9 -20.41 -13.08 -6.75
C LYS A 9 -19.46 -12.91 -7.93
N VAL A 10 -18.18 -12.62 -7.68
CA VAL A 10 -17.16 -12.53 -8.75
C VAL A 10 -17.01 -13.86 -9.48
N ARG A 11 -17.01 -14.98 -8.74
CA ARG A 11 -16.94 -16.34 -9.31
C ARG A 11 -18.23 -16.83 -9.98
N ASN A 12 -19.36 -16.16 -9.75
CA ASN A 12 -20.64 -16.65 -10.26
C ASN A 12 -20.79 -16.31 -11.75
N GLY A 13 -20.56 -17.30 -12.62
CA GLY A 13 -20.68 -17.18 -14.07
C GLY A 13 -22.11 -16.90 -14.57
N SER A 14 -23.16 -17.11 -13.77
CA SER A 14 -24.53 -16.77 -14.16
C SER A 14 -24.86 -15.28 -14.03
N LEU A 15 -24.00 -14.49 -13.38
CA LEU A 15 -24.18 -13.05 -13.26
C LEU A 15 -23.63 -12.32 -14.50
N PRO A 16 -24.30 -11.24 -14.95
CA PRO A 16 -23.74 -10.35 -15.95
C PRO A 16 -22.35 -9.88 -15.56
N TYR A 17 -21.43 -9.85 -16.52
CA TYR A 17 -20.01 -9.57 -16.26
C TYR A 17 -19.78 -8.26 -15.49
N GLY A 18 -20.50 -7.19 -15.86
CA GLY A 18 -20.45 -5.91 -15.13
C GLY A 18 -20.78 -6.03 -13.64
N ARG A 19 -21.73 -6.89 -13.25
CA ARG A 19 -22.06 -7.12 -11.82
C ARG A 19 -20.93 -7.86 -11.09
N ARG A 20 -20.21 -8.74 -11.78
CA ARG A 20 -19.05 -9.45 -11.24
C ARG A 20 -17.89 -8.48 -11.02
N VAL A 21 -17.64 -7.58 -11.98
CA VAL A 21 -16.66 -6.49 -11.83
C VAL A 21 -17.03 -5.55 -10.67
N SER A 22 -18.31 -5.16 -10.53
CA SER A 22 -18.75 -4.34 -9.37
C SER A 22 -18.60 -5.06 -8.03
N ALA A 23 -18.85 -6.37 -7.99
CA ALA A 23 -18.57 -7.17 -6.79
C ALA A 23 -17.06 -7.20 -6.49
N PHE A 24 -16.22 -7.30 -7.51
CA PHE A 24 -14.77 -7.24 -7.34
C PHE A 24 -14.30 -5.86 -6.84
N SER A 25 -14.86 -4.76 -7.33
CA SER A 25 -14.61 -3.41 -6.77
C SER A 25 -14.92 -3.36 -5.27
N SER A 26 -15.97 -4.04 -4.83
CA SER A 26 -16.34 -4.11 -3.41
C SER A 26 -15.33 -4.93 -2.60
N CYS A 27 -14.74 -5.98 -3.17
CA CYS A 27 -13.63 -6.72 -2.55
C CYS A 27 -12.40 -5.81 -2.38
N VAL A 28 -12.06 -5.04 -3.42
CA VAL A 28 -10.92 -4.10 -3.41
C VAL A 28 -11.12 -3.04 -2.34
N GLU A 29 -12.28 -2.39 -2.29
CA GLU A 29 -12.59 -1.34 -1.30
C GLU A 29 -12.45 -1.82 0.15
N MET A 30 -12.77 -3.09 0.41
CA MET A 30 -12.74 -3.69 1.74
C MET A 30 -11.33 -4.14 2.18
N TYR A 31 -10.37 -4.26 1.26
CA TYR A 31 -9.00 -4.72 1.56
C TYR A 31 -7.95 -3.63 1.28
N ARG A 32 -7.88 -3.10 0.05
CA ARG A 32 -7.07 -1.93 -0.37
C ARG A 32 -5.69 -1.76 0.29
N PRO A 33 -4.77 -2.74 0.20
CA PRO A 33 -3.44 -2.73 0.83
C PRO A 33 -2.51 -1.58 0.41
N ALA A 34 -2.82 -0.89 -0.69
CA ALA A 34 -2.09 0.30 -1.15
C ALA A 34 -3.04 1.50 -1.42
N GLY A 35 -4.29 1.44 -0.92
CA GLY A 35 -5.37 2.34 -1.34
C GLY A 35 -6.09 1.86 -2.60
N TYR A 36 -7.31 2.35 -2.86
CA TYR A 36 -8.21 1.79 -3.88
C TYR A 36 -7.62 1.81 -5.30
N GLU A 37 -7.25 2.97 -5.81
CA GLU A 37 -6.72 3.14 -7.18
C GLU A 37 -5.38 2.40 -7.39
N ALA A 38 -4.46 2.50 -6.43
CA ALA A 38 -3.18 1.80 -6.54
C ALA A 38 -3.38 0.27 -6.49
N THR A 39 -4.32 -0.22 -5.68
CA THR A 39 -4.67 -1.65 -5.63
C THR A 39 -5.17 -2.13 -6.99
N TRP A 40 -6.03 -1.36 -7.68
CA TRP A 40 -6.47 -1.67 -9.04
C TRP A 40 -5.31 -1.78 -10.03
N ARG A 41 -4.39 -0.81 -10.03
CA ARG A 41 -3.25 -0.80 -10.95
C ARG A 41 -2.31 -1.97 -10.73
N VAL A 42 -2.03 -2.30 -9.47
CA VAL A 42 -1.24 -3.50 -9.12
C VAL A 42 -1.94 -4.75 -9.65
N LEU A 43 -3.24 -4.89 -9.42
CA LEU A 43 -4.01 -6.05 -9.89
C LEU A 43 -4.02 -6.16 -11.41
N GLU A 44 -4.22 -5.06 -12.14
CA GLU A 44 -4.18 -5.06 -13.61
C GLU A 44 -2.78 -5.43 -14.13
N GLY A 45 -1.71 -4.98 -13.45
CA GLY A 45 -0.34 -5.37 -13.78
C GLY A 45 0.00 -6.83 -13.49
N LEU A 46 -0.65 -7.45 -12.49
CA LEU A 46 -0.42 -8.86 -12.12
C LEU A 46 -1.32 -9.84 -12.89
N ALA A 47 -2.56 -9.44 -13.17
CA ALA A 47 -3.59 -10.33 -13.70
C ALA A 47 -3.99 -10.05 -15.15
N GLY A 48 -3.71 -8.85 -15.67
CA GLY A 48 -4.12 -8.39 -17.01
C GLY A 48 -5.39 -7.51 -17.00
N PRO A 49 -6.06 -7.32 -18.15
CA PRO A 49 -7.22 -6.42 -18.28
C PRO A 49 -8.50 -6.94 -17.60
N ILE A 50 -8.57 -6.79 -16.27
CA ILE A 50 -9.65 -7.26 -15.37
C ILE A 50 -11.06 -6.85 -15.84
N ARG A 51 -11.22 -5.65 -16.40
CA ARG A 51 -12.54 -5.14 -16.80
C ARG A 51 -13.06 -5.70 -18.12
N ARG A 52 -12.24 -6.46 -18.85
CA ARG A 52 -12.56 -6.95 -20.21
C ARG A 52 -12.41 -8.45 -20.35
N ASP A 53 -11.65 -9.10 -19.49
CA ASP A 53 -11.36 -10.53 -19.56
C ASP A 53 -11.68 -11.22 -18.22
N GLU A 54 -12.58 -12.20 -18.29
CA GLU A 54 -13.00 -13.00 -17.14
C GLU A 54 -11.85 -13.78 -16.51
N ALA A 55 -10.93 -14.34 -17.29
CA ALA A 55 -9.78 -15.05 -16.75
C ALA A 55 -8.87 -14.09 -15.97
N CYS A 56 -8.69 -12.86 -16.46
CA CYS A 56 -8.00 -11.81 -15.72
C CYS A 56 -8.70 -11.45 -14.41
N LEU A 57 -10.04 -11.34 -14.42
CA LEU A 57 -10.82 -11.04 -13.22
C LEU A 57 -10.68 -12.11 -12.14
N LEU A 58 -10.72 -13.40 -12.52
CA LEU A 58 -10.57 -14.50 -11.58
C LEU A 58 -9.14 -14.58 -11.03
N ARG A 59 -8.11 -14.41 -11.87
CA ARG A 59 -6.71 -14.31 -11.41
C ARG A 59 -6.52 -13.15 -10.43
N ALA A 60 -7.11 -11.98 -10.71
CA ALA A 60 -7.02 -10.83 -9.83
C ALA A 60 -7.69 -11.09 -8.47
N LEU A 61 -8.81 -11.82 -8.45
CA LEU A 61 -9.45 -12.24 -7.21
C LEU A 61 -8.57 -13.17 -6.39
N GLU A 62 -7.91 -14.14 -7.02
CA GLU A 62 -6.99 -15.08 -6.35
C GLU A 62 -5.79 -14.37 -5.73
N VAL A 63 -5.19 -13.41 -6.43
CA VAL A 63 -4.11 -12.55 -5.90
C VAL A 63 -4.60 -11.78 -4.66
N LEU A 64 -5.78 -11.18 -4.76
CA LEU A 64 -6.37 -10.40 -3.67
C LEU A 64 -6.68 -11.26 -2.44
N GLU A 65 -7.26 -12.44 -2.65
CA GLU A 65 -7.57 -13.41 -1.59
C GLU A 65 -6.33 -13.98 -0.93
N SER A 66 -5.31 -14.31 -1.70
CA SER A 66 -4.04 -14.82 -1.18
C SER A 66 -3.39 -13.80 -0.26
N SER A 67 -3.33 -12.54 -0.70
CA SER A 67 -2.80 -11.45 0.12
C SER A 67 -3.65 -11.22 1.37
N ARG A 68 -4.98 -11.16 1.22
CA ARG A 68 -5.90 -10.98 2.35
C ARG A 68 -5.82 -12.13 3.35
N GLY A 69 -5.65 -13.37 2.89
CA GLY A 69 -5.51 -14.55 3.75
C GLY A 69 -4.33 -14.42 4.71
N ARG A 70 -3.17 -14.04 4.18
CA ARG A 70 -1.96 -13.76 4.98
C ARG A 70 -2.15 -12.59 5.97
N TRP A 71 -2.85 -11.54 5.56
CA TRP A 71 -3.20 -10.45 6.50
C TRP A 71 -4.11 -10.93 7.64
N MET A 72 -5.09 -11.80 7.34
CA MET A 72 -5.95 -12.39 8.37
C MET A 72 -5.17 -13.31 9.32
N GLU A 73 -4.17 -14.02 8.84
CA GLU A 73 -3.25 -14.80 9.69
C GLU A 73 -2.43 -13.88 10.61
N HIS A 74 -1.88 -12.78 10.06
CA HIS A 74 -1.18 -11.77 10.85
C HIS A 74 -2.09 -11.17 11.94
N LEU A 75 -3.35 -10.85 11.61
CA LEU A 75 -4.35 -10.39 12.59
C LEU A 75 -4.58 -11.41 13.72
N ARG A 76 -4.69 -12.70 13.39
CA ARG A 76 -4.87 -13.77 14.39
C ARG A 76 -3.65 -13.91 15.29
N ALA A 77 -2.44 -13.86 14.72
CA ALA A 77 -1.19 -13.92 15.46
C ALA A 77 -1.07 -12.73 16.43
N TYR A 78 -1.30 -11.51 15.94
CA TYR A 78 -1.34 -10.31 16.78
C TYR A 78 -2.38 -10.43 17.90
N ALA A 79 -3.59 -10.91 17.60
CA ALA A 79 -4.63 -11.10 18.60
C ALA A 79 -4.26 -12.14 19.67
N ALA A 80 -3.47 -13.16 19.33
CA ALA A 80 -2.95 -14.13 20.29
C ALA A 80 -1.92 -13.49 21.24
N VAL A 81 -0.94 -12.75 20.68
CA VAL A 81 0.06 -12.01 21.47
C VAL A 81 -0.63 -11.02 22.42
N ARG A 82 -1.58 -10.22 21.92
CA ARG A 82 -2.32 -9.26 22.75
C ARG A 82 -3.17 -9.92 23.83
N ARG A 83 -3.68 -11.14 23.62
CA ARG A 83 -4.39 -11.88 24.66
C ARG A 83 -3.45 -12.28 25.80
N GLU A 84 -2.23 -12.70 25.48
CA GLU A 84 -1.23 -13.06 26.47
C GLU A 84 -0.72 -11.85 27.25
N GLU A 85 -0.40 -10.76 26.56
CA GLU A 85 0.00 -9.52 27.22
C GLU A 85 -1.06 -8.97 28.16
N LYS A 86 -2.34 -9.06 27.79
CA LYS A 86 -3.46 -8.70 28.67
C LYS A 86 -3.54 -9.60 29.91
N ARG A 87 -3.27 -10.91 29.79
CA ARG A 87 -3.20 -11.83 30.94
C ARG A 87 -2.07 -11.45 31.89
N HIS A 88 -0.94 -11.01 31.36
CA HIS A 88 0.19 -10.48 32.14
C HIS A 88 0.04 -9.01 32.57
N GLY A 89 -1.16 -8.43 32.49
CA GLY A 89 -1.45 -7.07 32.96
C GLY A 89 -1.08 -5.93 31.99
N ARG A 90 -0.45 -6.22 30.85
CA ARG A 90 -0.11 -5.22 29.82
C ARG A 90 -1.29 -4.93 28.89
N ARG A 91 -2.20 -4.07 29.33
CA ARG A 91 -3.45 -3.75 28.61
C ARG A 91 -3.28 -2.84 27.40
N SER A 92 -2.22 -2.06 27.33
CA SER A 92 -1.85 -1.23 26.16
C SER A 92 -0.70 -1.84 25.37
N PRO A 93 -0.71 -1.77 24.02
CA PRO A 93 0.47 -2.06 23.20
C PRO A 93 1.62 -1.11 23.54
N ARG A 94 2.87 -1.48 23.23
CA ARG A 94 3.99 -0.55 23.40
C ARG A 94 3.92 0.55 22.34
N PRO A 95 4.39 1.77 22.65
CA PRO A 95 4.57 2.79 21.64
C PRO A 95 5.45 2.26 20.50
N GLY A 96 4.94 2.31 19.27
CA GLY A 96 5.66 1.85 18.08
C GLY A 96 5.39 0.40 17.67
N ASP A 97 4.68 -0.40 18.48
CA ASP A 97 4.29 -1.75 18.05
C ASP A 97 3.34 -1.67 16.83
N PRO A 98 3.61 -2.42 15.76
CA PRO A 98 2.71 -2.47 14.61
C PRO A 98 1.36 -3.04 15.03
N ASN A 99 0.28 -2.41 14.58
CA ASN A 99 -1.08 -2.82 14.90
C ASN A 99 -1.85 -3.11 13.60
N PRO A 100 -1.92 -4.39 13.17
CA PRO A 100 -2.56 -4.77 11.91
C PRO A 100 -4.07 -4.50 11.87
N ASN A 101 -4.71 -4.15 13.00
CA ASN A 101 -6.12 -3.75 13.03
C ASN A 101 -6.38 -2.39 12.37
N ARG A 102 -5.34 -1.59 12.12
CA ARG A 102 -5.47 -0.31 11.39
C ARG A 102 -5.70 -0.51 9.89
N GLY A 103 -5.51 -1.73 9.40
CA GLY A 103 -5.64 -2.11 7.99
C GLY A 103 -4.39 -2.84 7.51
N PRO A 104 -4.42 -3.40 6.29
CA PRO A 104 -3.22 -3.94 5.67
C PRO A 104 -2.24 -2.81 5.35
N GLU A 105 -1.00 -2.96 5.81
CA GLU A 105 0.07 -1.97 5.61
C GLU A 105 0.72 -2.07 4.22
N HIS A 106 0.62 -3.24 3.59
CA HIS A 106 1.19 -3.56 2.29
C HIS A 106 0.52 -4.81 1.71
N TRP A 107 0.91 -5.17 0.49
CA TRP A 107 0.50 -6.42 -0.14
C TRP A 107 1.22 -7.62 0.46
N TYR A 108 0.54 -8.41 1.28
CA TYR A 108 1.13 -9.62 1.84
C TYR A 108 1.44 -10.64 0.74
N GLY A 109 2.64 -11.21 0.78
CA GLY A 109 3.13 -12.26 -0.12
C GLY A 109 3.68 -11.82 -1.47
N VAL A 110 3.34 -10.62 -1.93
CA VAL A 110 3.90 -10.01 -3.16
C VAL A 110 4.30 -8.55 -2.93
N ALA A 111 4.77 -8.26 -1.71
CA ALA A 111 4.98 -6.90 -1.22
C ALA A 111 5.92 -6.09 -2.12
N ARG A 112 7.09 -6.65 -2.47
CA ARG A 112 8.06 -6.00 -3.36
C ARG A 112 7.46 -5.69 -4.73
N GLN A 113 6.95 -6.72 -5.41
CA GLN A 113 6.41 -6.57 -6.77
C GLN A 113 5.25 -5.57 -6.80
N ALA A 114 4.34 -5.64 -5.83
CA ALA A 114 3.22 -4.72 -5.74
C ALA A 114 3.65 -3.28 -5.43
N ALA A 115 4.66 -3.09 -4.58
CA ALA A 115 5.20 -1.78 -4.28
C ALA A 115 5.87 -1.15 -5.51
N VAL A 116 6.67 -1.91 -6.26
CA VAL A 116 7.27 -1.47 -7.53
C VAL A 116 6.21 -1.08 -8.55
N ARG A 117 5.18 -1.91 -8.75
CA ARG A 117 4.06 -1.58 -9.65
C ARG A 117 3.30 -0.33 -9.21
N ALA A 118 3.10 -0.15 -7.91
CA ALA A 118 2.52 1.08 -7.39
C ALA A 118 3.43 2.28 -7.69
N LEU A 119 4.75 2.17 -7.50
CA LEU A 119 5.71 3.23 -7.82
C LEU A 119 5.71 3.58 -9.31
N GLU A 120 5.63 2.61 -10.22
CA GLU A 120 5.50 2.86 -11.67
C GLU A 120 4.26 3.71 -11.97
N ALA A 121 3.13 3.33 -11.38
CA ALA A 121 1.87 4.06 -11.47
C ALA A 121 1.95 5.48 -10.92
N TRP A 122 2.59 5.66 -9.77
CA TRP A 122 2.82 6.99 -9.16
C TRP A 122 3.73 7.85 -10.04
N ARG A 123 4.84 7.28 -10.53
CA ARG A 123 5.80 7.96 -11.41
C ARG A 123 5.14 8.51 -12.67
N ARG A 124 4.19 7.77 -13.24
CA ARG A 124 3.48 8.17 -14.45
C ARG A 124 2.54 9.35 -14.23
N ASP A 125 1.75 9.34 -13.16
CA ASP A 125 0.57 10.22 -13.08
C ASP A 125 0.60 11.26 -11.96
N ARG A 126 1.21 10.95 -10.80
CA ARG A 126 1.05 11.75 -9.58
C ARG A 126 2.34 12.29 -9.00
N LEU A 127 3.46 11.61 -9.22
CA LEU A 127 4.76 11.98 -8.65
C LEU A 127 5.37 13.25 -9.26
N PRO A 128 5.37 13.48 -10.59
CA PRO A 128 6.02 14.65 -11.18
C PRO A 128 5.62 16.01 -10.57
N PRO A 129 4.33 16.33 -10.36
CA PRO A 129 3.95 17.59 -9.72
C PRO A 129 4.35 17.66 -8.24
N LEU A 130 4.45 16.51 -7.55
CA LEU A 130 4.86 16.49 -6.14
C LEU A 130 6.34 16.81 -5.95
N LEU A 131 7.17 16.52 -6.95
CA LEU A 131 8.61 16.79 -6.91
C LEU A 131 8.96 18.25 -7.25
N THR A 132 7.98 19.05 -7.67
CA THR A 132 8.16 20.46 -8.07
C THR A 132 7.58 21.42 -7.01
N PRO A 133 8.29 22.51 -6.63
CA PRO A 133 9.68 22.81 -6.97
C PRO A 133 10.65 21.78 -6.34
N PRO A 134 11.80 21.53 -6.97
CA PRO A 134 12.81 20.65 -6.41
C PRO A 134 13.36 21.26 -5.11
N ASP A 135 13.39 20.46 -4.06
CA ASP A 135 14.16 20.70 -2.85
C ASP A 135 15.00 19.45 -2.57
N ARG A 136 15.93 19.57 -1.61
CA ARG A 136 16.81 18.44 -1.25
C ARG A 136 16.03 17.16 -0.93
N LEU A 137 14.84 17.28 -0.32
CA LEU A 137 14.02 16.12 0.04
C LEU A 137 13.38 15.50 -1.19
N THR A 138 12.81 16.30 -2.11
CA THR A 138 12.17 15.77 -3.31
C THR A 138 13.19 15.22 -4.31
N GLU A 139 14.37 15.81 -4.40
CA GLU A 139 15.49 15.26 -5.18
C GLU A 139 15.95 13.90 -4.65
N GLN A 140 16.15 13.78 -3.34
CA GLN A 140 16.52 12.52 -2.70
C GLN A 140 15.44 11.45 -2.87
N LEU A 141 14.17 11.80 -2.65
CA LEU A 141 13.06 10.86 -2.83
C LEU A 141 12.92 10.44 -4.29
N GLY A 142 13.00 11.38 -5.23
CA GLY A 142 12.97 11.10 -6.66
C GLY A 142 14.09 10.15 -7.09
N SER A 143 15.31 10.36 -6.59
CA SER A 143 16.45 9.47 -6.81
C SER A 143 16.21 8.06 -6.25
N CYS A 144 15.64 7.95 -5.04
CA CYS A 144 15.30 6.65 -4.44
C CYS A 144 14.21 5.92 -5.23
N VAL A 145 13.19 6.63 -5.73
CA VAL A 145 12.14 6.06 -6.58
C VAL A 145 12.74 5.53 -7.87
N ALA A 146 13.58 6.32 -8.55
CA ALA A 146 14.24 5.90 -9.80
C ALA A 146 15.09 4.63 -9.57
N ALA A 147 15.93 4.64 -8.54
CA ALA A 147 16.77 3.49 -8.19
C ALA A 147 15.96 2.24 -7.87
N SER A 148 14.86 2.38 -7.12
CA SER A 148 13.97 1.26 -6.78
C SER A 148 13.27 0.68 -8.02
N LEU A 149 12.85 1.53 -8.96
CA LEU A 149 12.24 1.07 -10.21
C LEU A 149 13.25 0.38 -11.13
N GLU A 150 14.47 0.89 -11.22
CA GLU A 150 15.55 0.31 -12.04
C GLU A 150 16.01 -1.05 -11.52
N SER A 151 16.07 -1.24 -10.20
CA SER A 151 16.48 -2.50 -9.58
C SER A 151 15.35 -3.50 -9.38
N GLY A 152 14.10 -3.10 -9.60
CA GLY A 152 12.93 -3.91 -9.24
C GLY A 152 12.70 -4.02 -7.73
N GLY A 153 13.15 -3.03 -6.95
CA GLY A 153 12.87 -2.88 -5.52
C GLY A 153 14.11 -2.59 -4.68
N PRO A 154 15.13 -3.48 -4.68
CA PRO A 154 16.30 -3.37 -3.81
C PRO A 154 17.05 -2.03 -3.93
N LEU A 155 17.40 -1.43 -2.80
CA LEU A 155 18.16 -0.19 -2.75
C LEU A 155 19.59 -0.38 -2.25
N THR A 156 20.50 0.43 -2.79
CA THR A 156 21.86 0.56 -2.27
C THR A 156 21.85 1.10 -0.83
N PRO A 157 22.90 0.86 -0.02
CA PRO A 157 23.00 1.45 1.32
C PRO A 157 22.92 2.98 1.33
N GLY A 158 23.42 3.64 0.27
CA GLY A 158 23.32 5.09 0.11
C GLY A 158 21.88 5.56 -0.06
N HIS A 159 21.12 4.91 -0.94
CA HIS A 159 19.70 5.20 -1.15
C HIS A 159 18.85 4.86 0.08
N ARG A 160 19.15 3.78 0.80
CA ARG A 160 18.47 3.44 2.07
C ARG A 160 18.62 4.55 3.11
N ARG A 161 19.84 5.09 3.28
CA ARG A 161 20.08 6.22 4.20
C ARG A 161 19.36 7.49 3.77
N ALA A 162 19.37 7.80 2.47
CA ALA A 162 18.63 8.94 1.93
C ALA A 162 17.12 8.81 2.18
N LEU A 163 16.54 7.64 1.90
CA LEU A 163 15.13 7.34 2.13
C LEU A 163 14.75 7.49 3.61
N ALA A 164 15.56 6.97 4.53
CA ALA A 164 15.33 7.11 5.97
C ALA A 164 15.33 8.60 6.41
N GLY A 165 16.22 9.41 5.83
CA GLY A 165 16.23 10.86 6.01
C GLY A 165 14.94 11.53 5.50
N CYS A 166 14.50 11.16 4.30
CA CYS A 166 13.23 11.64 3.73
C CYS A 166 12.03 11.28 4.61
N LEU A 167 11.92 10.03 5.06
CA LEU A 167 10.84 9.57 5.95
C LEU A 167 10.81 10.36 7.25
N THR A 168 11.97 10.55 7.88
CA THR A 168 12.09 11.31 9.14
C THR A 168 11.59 12.75 8.96
N GLU A 169 12.05 13.43 7.90
CA GLU A 169 11.66 14.81 7.62
C GLU A 169 10.17 14.94 7.25
N LEU A 170 9.64 14.02 6.45
CA LEU A 170 8.22 14.02 6.11
C LEU A 170 7.32 13.76 7.32
N LEU A 171 7.71 12.84 8.20
CA LEU A 171 7.00 12.57 9.45
C LEU A 171 7.04 13.78 10.39
N ARG A 172 8.17 14.50 10.44
CA ARG A 172 8.29 15.77 11.17
C ARG A 172 7.34 16.82 10.62
N ARG A 173 7.33 17.06 9.30
CA ARG A 173 6.41 18.01 8.63
C ARG A 173 4.93 17.67 8.84
N ARG A 174 4.61 16.38 8.96
CA ARG A 174 3.24 15.94 9.28
C ARG A 174 2.82 16.27 10.71
N SER A 175 3.74 16.11 11.66
CA SER A 175 3.47 16.33 13.09
C SER A 175 3.49 17.81 13.48
N ASP A 176 4.31 18.61 12.81
CA ASP A 176 4.43 20.06 13.01
C ASP A 176 4.17 20.79 11.69
N PRO A 177 2.91 21.11 11.39
CA PRO A 177 2.54 21.78 10.14
C PRO A 177 2.95 23.27 10.12
N GLY A 178 3.61 23.78 11.17
CA GLY A 178 4.07 25.16 11.28
C GLY A 178 2.92 26.18 11.45
N PRO A 179 3.24 27.48 11.43
CA PRO A 179 2.28 28.57 11.67
C PRO A 179 1.20 28.71 10.59
N TRP A 180 1.34 28.03 9.46
CA TRP A 180 0.40 28.01 8.32
C TRP A 180 -0.38 26.69 8.21
N GLY A 181 -0.60 25.98 9.33
CA GLY A 181 -1.16 24.63 9.36
C GLY A 181 -2.57 24.41 8.76
N ASN A 182 -3.16 25.43 8.15
CA ASN A 182 -4.38 25.36 7.35
C ASN A 182 -4.14 25.20 5.84
N ASP A 183 -2.90 25.14 5.36
CA ASP A 183 -2.63 24.82 3.95
C ASP A 183 -2.92 23.33 3.68
N ARG A 184 -4.16 23.07 3.31
CA ARG A 184 -4.66 21.75 2.93
C ARG A 184 -3.86 21.14 1.77
N ALA A 185 -3.40 21.95 0.82
CA ALA A 185 -2.63 21.47 -0.31
C ALA A 185 -1.24 20.99 0.12
N ALA A 186 -0.56 21.75 0.99
CA ALA A 186 0.71 21.33 1.57
C ALA A 186 0.56 20.06 2.42
N HIS A 187 -0.52 19.94 3.20
CA HIS A 187 -0.80 18.74 3.96
C HIS A 187 -0.97 17.50 3.06
N HIS A 188 -1.80 17.60 2.02
CA HIS A 188 -1.99 16.49 1.07
C HIS A 188 -0.70 16.14 0.34
N ARG A 189 0.11 17.14 -0.05
CA ARG A 189 1.42 16.91 -0.67
C ARG A 189 2.34 16.10 0.25
N VAL A 190 2.43 16.43 1.55
CA VAL A 190 3.24 15.66 2.51
C VAL A 190 2.71 14.23 2.67
N GLN A 191 1.39 14.04 2.73
CA GLN A 191 0.80 12.68 2.77
C GLN A 191 1.14 11.87 1.52
N ASP A 192 1.00 12.46 0.33
CA ASP A 192 1.31 11.77 -0.93
C ASP A 192 2.81 11.40 -1.01
N LEU A 193 3.71 12.30 -0.60
CA LEU A 193 5.15 12.00 -0.54
C LEU A 193 5.47 10.90 0.48
N LEU A 194 4.78 10.86 1.63
CA LEU A 194 4.91 9.78 2.61
C LEU A 194 4.47 8.43 2.03
N VAL A 195 3.37 8.41 1.28
CA VAL A 195 2.91 7.19 0.59
C VAL A 195 3.99 6.69 -0.37
N VAL A 196 4.55 7.57 -1.20
CA VAL A 196 5.62 7.21 -2.14
C VAL A 196 6.86 6.69 -1.40
N ALA A 197 7.32 7.39 -0.37
CA ALA A 197 8.48 6.95 0.42
C ALA A 197 8.25 5.58 1.09
N ARG A 198 7.05 5.32 1.61
CA ARG A 198 6.71 4.02 2.20
C ARG A 198 6.64 2.91 1.15
N LEU A 199 6.18 3.19 -0.07
CA LEU A 199 6.24 2.22 -1.17
C LEU A 199 7.69 1.86 -1.52
N VAL A 200 8.61 2.84 -1.56
CA VAL A 200 10.03 2.57 -1.78
C VAL A 200 10.61 1.71 -0.66
N GLU A 201 10.27 2.00 0.60
CA GLU A 201 10.71 1.21 1.76
C GLU A 201 10.20 -0.24 1.67
N ILE A 202 8.90 -0.44 1.39
CA ILE A 202 8.31 -1.77 1.18
C ILE A 202 9.01 -2.51 0.04
N ALA A 203 9.30 -1.84 -1.07
CA ALA A 203 9.99 -2.45 -2.21
C ALA A 203 11.43 -2.89 -1.87
N ALA A 204 12.12 -2.12 -1.02
CA ALA A 204 13.49 -2.39 -0.62
C ALA A 204 13.61 -3.48 0.46
N ASP A 205 12.61 -3.62 1.33
CA ASP A 205 12.68 -4.48 2.52
C ASP A 205 11.84 -5.76 2.42
N ALA A 206 10.89 -5.84 1.48
CA ALA A 206 10.16 -7.08 1.25
C ALA A 206 11.08 -8.13 0.63
N ASP A 207 11.17 -9.33 1.22
CA ASP A 207 11.96 -10.46 0.70
C ASP A 207 11.48 -10.95 -0.68
#